data_AF-A0A7J0BNE6-F1
#
_entry.id   AF-A0A7J0BNE6-F1
#
_cell.length_a   1.000
_cell.length_b   1.000
_cell.length_c   1.000
_cell.angle_alpha   90.00
_cell.angle_beta   90.00
_cell.angle_gamma   90.00
#
_symmetry.space_group_name_H-M   'P 1'
#
loop_
_entity.id
_entity.type
_entity.pdbx_description
1 polymer ?
#
loop_
_entity_poly.entity_id
_entity_poly.type
_entity_poly.pdbx_seq_one_letter_code
_entity_poly.pdbx_strand_id
1 'polypeptide(L)' 'MINIEVTDDELRYLIACGYALLLNVPEESLPTYCRFTKEQIIEIGLKFRTIADENGIDL' A
#
# COMPACT_ATOMS: atom_id res chain seq x y z
N MET A 1 9.67 2.98 16.02
CA MET A 1 9.35 1.96 15.00
C MET A 1 8.32 1.03 15.58
N ILE A 2 7.36 0.62 14.76
CA ILE A 2 6.35 -0.40 15.10
C ILE A 2 6.59 -1.53 14.09
N ASN A 3 6.68 -2.77 14.57
CA ASN A 3 6.82 -3.95 13.73
C ASN A 3 5.52 -4.76 13.78
N ILE A 4 5.09 -5.27 12.63
CA ILE A 4 3.96 -6.19 12.51
C ILE A 4 4.40 -7.38 11.66
N GLU A 5 3.88 -8.57 11.98
CA GLU A 5 3.99 -9.74 11.13
C GLU A 5 2.75 -9.81 10.25
N VAL A 6 2.95 -10.08 8.96
CA VAL A 6 1.89 -10.24 7.98
C VAL A 6 2.21 -11.46 7.11
N THR A 7 1.17 -12.14 6.66
CA THR A 7 1.24 -13.20 5.65
C THR A 7 1.39 -12.61 4.24
N ASP A 8 1.78 -13.45 3.28
CA ASP A 8 1.88 -13.06 1.87
C ASP A 8 0.55 -12.50 1.34
N ASP A 9 -0.58 -13.10 1.74
CA ASP A 9 -1.92 -12.66 1.32
C ASP A 9 -2.31 -11.32 1.94
N GLU A 10 -1.92 -11.07 3.19
CA GLU A 10 -2.11 -9.76 3.83
C GLU A 10 -1.25 -8.69 3.16
N LEU A 11 -0.02 -9.02 2.76
CA LEU A 11 0.83 -8.09 2.00
C LEU A 11 0.21 -7.75 0.64
N ARG A 12 -0.28 -8.77 -0.10
CA ARG A 12 -1.04 -8.57 -1.35
C ARG A 12 -2.24 -7.67 -1.15
N TYR A 13 -3.02 -7.93 -0.09
CA TYR A 13 -4.19 -7.12 0.26
C TYR A 13 -3.81 -5.65 0.53
N LEU A 14 -2.75 -5.40 1.30
CA LEU A 14 -2.29 -4.05 1.62
C LEU A 14 -1.85 -3.28 0.36
N ILE A 15 -1.13 -3.95 -0.55
CA ILE A 15 -0.74 -3.38 -1.85
C ILE A 15 -1.98 -3.05 -2.69
N ALA A 16 -2.91 -4.00 -2.81
CA ALA A 16 -4.15 -3.82 -3.56
C ALA A 16 -5.00 -2.68 -3.01
N CYS A 17 -5.07 -2.52 -1.69
CA CYS A 17 -5.77 -1.40 -1.05
C CYS A 17 -5.18 -0.05 -1.43
N GLY A 18 -3.84 0.06 -1.46
CA GLY A 18 -3.17 1.27 -1.94
C GLY A 18 -3.57 1.63 -3.37
N TYR A 19 -3.57 0.66 -4.27
CA TYR A 19 -4.02 0.86 -5.65
C TYR A 19 -5.51 1.21 -5.75
N ALA A 20 -6.37 0.53 -5.00
CA ALA A 20 -7.80 0.77 -4.98
C ALA A 20 -8.12 2.21 -4.53
N LEU A 21 -7.41 2.74 -3.54
CA LEU A 21 -7.52 4.14 -3.12
C LEU A 21 -7.19 5.09 -4.28
N LEU A 22 -6.04 4.88 -4.93
CA LEU A 22 -5.58 5.75 -6.03
C LEU A 22 -6.51 5.72 -7.25
N LEU A 23 -7.20 4.61 -7.50
CA LEU A 23 -8.10 4.46 -8.65
C LEU A 23 -9.51 4.97 -8.40
N ASN A 24 -10.00 4.90 -7.15
CA ASN A 24 -11.42 5.09 -6.86
C ASN A 24 -11.71 6.28 -5.95
N VAL A 25 -10.70 6.86 -5.29
CA VAL A 25 -10.89 7.99 -4.37
C VAL A 25 -10.29 9.26 -4.99
N PRO A 26 -11.05 10.37 -5.05
CA PRO A 26 -10.51 11.65 -5.51
C PRO A 26 -9.28 12.08 -4.71
N GLU A 27 -8.29 12.67 -5.37
CA GLU A 27 -6.99 12.98 -4.80
C GLU A 27 -7.09 13.89 -3.56
N GLU A 28 -7.94 14.91 -3.64
CA GLU A 28 -8.25 15.84 -2.56
C GLU A 28 -8.90 15.18 -1.34
N SER A 29 -9.51 14.01 -1.53
CA SER A 29 -10.21 13.26 -0.48
C SER A 29 -9.32 12.19 0.19
N LEU A 30 -8.21 11.78 -0.44
CA LEU A 30 -7.32 10.74 0.08
C LEU A 30 -6.88 10.98 1.54
N PRO A 31 -6.46 12.20 1.96
CA PRO A 31 -6.03 12.44 3.33
C PRO A 31 -7.15 12.24 4.37
N THR A 32 -8.42 12.34 3.98
CA THR A 32 -9.55 12.10 4.89
C THR A 32 -9.70 10.61 5.22
N TYR A 33 -9.39 9.71 4.29
CA TYR A 33 -9.58 8.27 4.47
C TYR A 33 -8.37 7.57 5.08
N CYS A 34 -7.17 7.90 4.60
CA CYS A 34 -5.95 7.20 4.99
C CYS A 34 -4.87 8.11 5.59
N ARG A 35 -5.13 9.43 5.69
CA ARG A 35 -4.18 10.44 6.19
C ARG A 35 -2.94 10.66 5.31
N PHE A 36 -2.95 10.14 4.08
CA PHE A 36 -1.83 10.25 3.15
C PHE A 36 -2.23 10.98 1.87
N THR A 37 -1.28 11.71 1.28
CA THR A 37 -1.40 12.21 -0.09
C THR A 37 -1.20 11.08 -1.09
N LYS A 38 -1.53 11.34 -2.36
CA LYS A 38 -1.28 10.41 -3.46
C LYS A 38 0.17 9.97 -3.56
N GLU A 39 1.11 10.91 -3.46
CA GLU A 39 2.55 10.63 -3.52
C GLU A 39 2.97 9.72 -2.38
N GLN A 40 2.48 9.97 -1.16
CA GLN A 40 2.78 9.14 0.00
C GLN A 40 2.22 7.72 -0.16
N ILE A 41 1.01 7.57 -0.72
CA ILE A 41 0.43 6.25 -1.00
C ILE A 41 1.26 5.48 -2.02
N ILE A 42 1.74 6.15 -3.07
CA ILE A 42 2.62 5.55 -4.08
C ILE A 42 3.94 5.11 -3.43
N GLU A 43 4.57 5.95 -2.61
CA GLU A 43 5.81 5.61 -1.91
C GLU A 43 5.63 4.43 -0.95
N ILE A 44 4.52 4.36 -0.22
CA ILE A 44 4.20 3.23 0.66
C ILE A 44 4.00 1.95 -0.17
N GLY A 45 3.24 2.05 -1.27
CA GLY A 45 3.01 0.92 -2.18
C GLY A 45 4.31 0.39 -2.78
N LEU A 46 5.23 1.27 -3.18
CA LEU A 46 6.56 0.89 -3.68
C LEU A 46 7.37 0.15 -2.60
N LYS A 47 7.34 0.60 -1.34
CA LYS A 47 8.00 -0.11 -0.24
C LYS A 47 7.45 -1.53 -0.06
N PHE A 48 6.13 -1.69 -0.10
CA PHE A 48 5.49 -3.01 0.01
C PHE A 48 5.80 -3.90 -1.20
N ARG A 49 5.81 -3.33 -2.41
CA ARG A 49 6.22 -4.04 -3.65
C ARG A 49 7.65 -4.55 -3.53
N THR A 50 8.59 -3.70 -3.10
CA THR A 50 9.99 -4.11 -2.91
C THR A 50 10.10 -5.27 -1.92
N ILE A 51 9.40 -5.21 -0.78
CA ILE A 51 9.39 -6.31 0.20
C ILE A 51 8.82 -7.59 -0.42
N ALA A 52 7.74 -7.49 -1.20
CA ALA A 52 7.16 -8.65 -1.88
C ALA A 52 8.15 -9.27 -2.88
N ASP A 53 8.78 -8.45 -3.71
CA ASP A 53 9.76 -8.90 -4.71
C ASP A 53 10.99 -9.56 -4.03
N GLU A 54 11.48 -9.00 -2.91
CA GLU A 54 12.58 -9.55 -2.12
C GLU A 54 12.26 -10.93 -1.51
N ASN A 55 10.98 -11.22 -1.24
CA ASN A 55 10.52 -12.47 -0.67
C ASN A 55 9.94 -13.44 -1.73
N GLY A 56 9.99 -13.09 -3.03
CA GLY A 56 9.45 -13.92 -4.11
C GLY A 56 7.93 -14.03 -4.11
N ILE A 57 7.23 -13.06 -3.52
CA ILE A 57 5.77 -13.00 -3.45
C ILE A 57 5.24 -12.45 -4.76
N ASP A 58 4.47 -13.27 -5.49
CA ASP A 58 3.76 -12.83 -6.70
C ASP A 58 2.57 -11.93 -6.34
N LEU A 59 2.33 -10.88 -7.14
CA LEU A 59 1.42 -9.75 -6.84
C LEU A 59 0.42 -9.48 -7.96
#